data_AF-A0A6B9VEH1-F1
#
_entry.id   AF-A0A6B9VEH1-F1
#
_cell.length_a   1.000
_cell.length_b   1.000
_cell.length_c   1.000
_cell.angle_alpha   90.00
_cell.angle_beta   90.00
_cell.angle_gamma   90.00
#
_symmetry.space_group_name_H-M   'P 1'
#
loop_
_entity.id
_entity.type
_entity.pdbx_description
1 polymer ?
#
loop_
_entity_poly.entity_id
_entity_poly.type
_entity_poly.pdbx_seq_one_letter_code
_entity_poly.pdbx_strand_id
1 'polypeptide(L)'
;MGAGISLSTSNKYDDDDGDGRPGLGDIPESCISRLLMNLDPPEICQLARVNRTFHRASSADFVWESKLPQSYKFLATKVFGQDNIIASMTKKDIYTNYVYPIASMLAPRKFGWINAADKFVCSCHPSPST
;
A
#
# COMPACT_ATOMS: atom_id res chain seq x y z
N MET A 1 44.26 -1.47 26.34
CA MET A 1 43.26 -1.15 27.37
C MET A 1 43.26 0.36 27.59
N GLY A 2 42.08 0.98 27.65
CA GLY A 2 41.88 2.43 27.88
C GLY A 2 41.41 3.15 26.60
N ALA A 3 40.11 3.16 26.28
CA ALA A 3 39.00 3.99 26.81
C ALA A 3 38.90 5.35 26.09
N GLY A 4 38.05 5.36 25.06
CA GLY A 4 37.72 6.55 24.29
C GLY A 4 36.77 7.48 25.04
N ILE A 5 36.96 8.77 24.83
CA ILE A 5 35.98 9.80 25.18
C ILE A 5 35.56 10.51 23.89
N SER A 6 34.43 10.10 23.33
CA SER A 6 33.67 10.93 22.39
C SER A 6 32.41 11.34 23.12
N LEU A 7 32.39 12.61 23.57
CA LEU A 7 31.22 13.26 24.13
C LEU A 7 30.24 13.48 22.98
N SER A 8 29.26 12.59 22.86
CA SER A 8 28.13 12.77 21.96
C SER A 8 27.35 13.99 22.40
N THR A 9 27.28 15.02 21.55
CA THR A 9 26.30 16.09 21.67
C THR A 9 24.93 15.45 21.65
N SER A 10 24.31 15.36 22.82
CA SER A 10 22.93 14.95 22.98
C SER A 10 22.07 16.04 22.34
N ASN A 11 21.72 15.85 21.06
CA ASN A 11 20.63 16.60 20.44
C ASN A 11 19.35 16.15 21.13
N LYS A 12 19.03 16.81 22.25
CA LYS A 12 17.67 16.87 22.77
C LYS A 12 16.85 17.63 21.75
N TYR A 13 16.13 16.90 20.91
CA TYR A 13 14.99 17.46 20.20
C TYR A 13 13.83 17.52 21.19
N ASP A 14 13.90 18.47 22.11
CA ASP A 14 12.77 18.98 22.87
C ASP A 14 12.50 20.38 22.31
N ASP A 15 11.80 20.45 21.19
CA ASP A 15 11.11 21.67 20.77
C ASP A 15 9.71 21.27 20.31
N ASP A 16 8.80 21.44 21.27
CA ASP A 16 7.36 21.51 21.17
C ASP A 16 6.98 22.64 20.20
N ASP A 17 6.93 22.33 18.89
CA ASP A 17 6.40 23.26 17.89
C ASP A 17 4.89 23.04 17.76
N GLY A 18 4.14 23.78 18.58
CA GLY A 18 2.71 23.99 18.44
C GLY A 18 2.35 24.79 17.18
N ASP A 19 2.73 24.32 16.00
CA ASP A 19 2.18 24.81 14.73
C ASP A 19 0.87 24.07 14.50
N GLY A 20 -0.25 24.71 14.84
CA GLY A 20 -1.62 24.20 14.67
C GLY A 20 -2.04 24.03 13.19
N ARG A 21 -1.10 23.69 12.31
CA ARG A 21 -1.36 23.42 10.90
C ARG A 21 -1.77 21.97 10.74
N PRO A 22 -2.88 21.71 10.02
CA PRO A 22 -3.31 20.35 9.76
C PRO A 22 -2.23 19.61 8.95
N GLY A 23 -1.81 18.46 9.45
CA GLY A 23 -0.91 17.54 8.77
C GLY A 23 -1.67 16.59 7.84
N LEU A 24 -0.92 15.82 7.04
CA LEU A 24 -1.48 14.76 6.19
C LEU A 24 -2.23 13.67 6.99
N GLY A 25 -1.96 13.57 8.29
CA GLY A 25 -2.64 12.66 9.21
C GLY A 25 -4.08 13.08 9.56
N ASP A 26 -4.39 14.38 9.48
CA ASP A 26 -5.69 14.96 9.85
C ASP A 26 -6.73 14.86 8.73
N ILE A 27 -6.31 14.47 7.53
CA ILE A 27 -7.20 14.25 6.40
C ILE A 27 -8.00 12.96 6.63
N PRO A 28 -9.35 12.98 6.55
CA PRO A 28 -10.13 11.78 6.76
C PRO A 28 -9.84 10.73 5.68
N GLU A 29 -9.85 9.45 6.09
CA GLU A 29 -9.55 8.33 5.20
C GLU A 29 -10.42 8.37 3.94
N SER A 30 -11.71 8.69 4.06
CA SER A 30 -12.67 8.76 2.95
C SER A 30 -12.27 9.74 1.84
N CYS A 31 -11.65 10.87 2.19
CA CYS A 31 -11.15 11.85 1.21
C CYS A 31 -9.94 11.30 0.45
N ILE A 32 -8.95 10.77 1.17
CA ILE A 32 -7.75 10.17 0.57
C ILE A 32 -8.14 9.00 -0.33
N SER A 33 -9.01 8.16 0.17
CA SER A 33 -9.60 7.05 -0.53
C SER A 33 -10.21 7.41 -1.88
N ARG A 34 -10.98 8.51 -1.97
CA ARG A 34 -11.51 9.01 -3.25
C ARG A 34 -10.41 9.48 -4.20
N LEU A 35 -9.34 10.08 -3.67
CA LEU A 35 -8.16 10.43 -4.46
C LEU A 35 -7.50 9.15 -5.03
N LEU A 36 -7.25 8.15 -4.18
CA LEU A 36 -6.58 6.89 -4.55
C LEU A 36 -7.35 6.11 -5.63
N MET A 37 -8.69 6.21 -5.68
CA MET A 37 -9.49 5.59 -6.75
C MET A 37 -9.09 6.07 -8.16
N ASN A 38 -8.55 7.28 -8.29
CA ASN A 38 -8.17 7.88 -9.57
C ASN A 38 -6.71 7.59 -9.96
N LEU A 39 -5.94 6.88 -9.13
CA LEU A 39 -4.51 6.63 -9.34
C LEU A 39 -4.25 5.22 -9.81
N ASP A 40 -3.11 4.98 -10.46
CA ASP A 40 -2.72 3.63 -10.83
C ASP A 40 -2.25 2.83 -9.60
N PRO A 41 -2.41 1.49 -9.60
CA PRO A 41 -2.00 0.63 -8.49
C PRO A 41 -0.57 0.85 -7.96
N PRO A 42 0.47 1.10 -8.80
CA PRO A 42 1.80 1.45 -8.31
C PRO A 42 1.85 2.77 -7.55
N GLU A 43 1.13 3.80 -8.01
CA GLU A 43 1.06 5.12 -7.35
C GLU A 43 0.34 5.02 -5.99
N ILE A 44 -0.73 4.22 -5.92
CA ILE A 44 -1.42 3.92 -4.66
C ILE A 44 -0.44 3.31 -3.64
N CYS A 45 0.36 2.34 -4.08
CA CYS A 45 1.37 1.69 -3.25
C CYS A 45 2.48 2.65 -2.80
N GLN A 46 2.90 3.59 -3.65
CA GLN A 46 3.87 4.61 -3.28
C GLN A 46 3.30 5.55 -2.22
N LEU A 47 2.07 6.05 -2.40
CA LEU A 47 1.42 6.95 -1.44
C LEU A 47 1.11 6.25 -0.10
N ALA A 48 0.77 4.96 -0.13
CA ALA A 48 0.56 4.17 1.08
C ALA A 48 1.79 4.14 2.00
N ARG A 49 3.01 4.36 1.47
CA ARG A 49 4.26 4.38 2.25
C ARG A 49 4.57 5.75 2.87
N VAL A 50 3.88 6.82 2.45
CA VAL A 50 4.17 8.19 2.87
C VAL A 50 3.60 8.50 4.26
N ASN A 51 2.43 7.95 4.60
CA ASN A 51 1.78 8.19 5.89
C ASN A 51 0.83 7.04 6.26
N ARG A 52 0.64 6.79 7.56
CA ARG A 52 -0.31 5.81 8.10
C ARG A 52 -1.75 6.02 7.60
N THR A 53 -2.22 7.25 7.46
CA THR A 53 -3.58 7.53 6.97
C THR A 53 -3.73 7.12 5.51
N PHE A 54 -2.73 7.41 4.67
CA PHE A 54 -2.67 6.92 3.28
C PHE A 54 -2.57 5.39 3.22
N HIS A 55 -1.75 4.78 4.09
CA HIS A 55 -1.65 3.33 4.20
C HIS A 55 -3.02 2.69 4.46
N ARG A 56 -3.76 3.19 5.45
CA ARG A 56 -5.08 2.66 5.78
C ARG A 56 -6.09 2.91 4.66
N ALA A 57 -6.15 4.12 4.11
CA ALA A 57 -7.01 4.48 2.98
C ALA A 57 -6.74 3.61 1.75
N SER A 58 -5.48 3.26 1.49
CA SER A 58 -5.07 2.38 0.38
C SER A 58 -5.54 0.94 0.53
N SER A 59 -6.00 0.52 1.70
CA SER A 59 -6.46 -0.86 1.93
C SER A 59 -7.98 -1.01 1.76
N ALA A 60 -8.68 0.09 1.49
CA ALA A 60 -10.13 0.08 1.36
C ALA A 60 -10.59 -0.55 0.04
N ASP A 61 -11.63 -1.40 0.10
CA ASP A 61 -12.08 -2.19 -1.03
C ASP A 61 -12.54 -1.37 -2.24
N PHE A 62 -13.21 -0.23 -2.02
CA PHE A 62 -13.68 0.61 -3.12
C PHE A 62 -12.52 1.22 -3.93
N VAL A 63 -11.32 1.37 -3.35
CA VAL A 63 -10.12 1.80 -4.08
C VAL A 63 -9.79 0.76 -5.13
N TRP A 64 -9.74 -0.51 -4.73
CA TRP A 64 -9.35 -1.63 -5.57
C TRP A 64 -10.46 -2.13 -6.48
N GLU A 65 -11.73 -1.96 -6.11
CA GLU A 65 -12.87 -2.30 -6.95
C GLU A 65 -12.81 -1.65 -8.33
N SER A 66 -12.41 -0.37 -8.40
CA SER A 66 -12.21 0.35 -9.66
C SER A 66 -11.07 -0.19 -10.52
N LYS A 67 -10.13 -0.93 -9.91
CA LYS A 67 -8.93 -1.48 -10.55
C LYS A 67 -9.08 -2.94 -10.95
N LEU A 68 -10.12 -3.60 -10.45
CA LEU A 68 -10.40 -4.99 -10.78
C LEU A 68 -11.20 -5.07 -12.09
N PRO A 69 -10.86 -6.01 -12.99
CA PRO A 69 -11.70 -6.31 -14.14
C PRO A 69 -13.08 -6.77 -13.68
N GLN A 70 -14.16 -6.44 -14.41
CA GLN A 70 -15.51 -6.91 -14.05
C GLN A 70 -15.61 -8.45 -13.94
N SER A 71 -14.73 -9.18 -14.63
CA SER A 71 -14.60 -10.64 -14.58
C SER A 71 -13.80 -11.17 -13.37
N TYR A 72 -13.35 -10.32 -12.44
CA TYR A 72 -12.49 -10.74 -11.33
C TYR A 72 -13.15 -11.81 -10.46
N LYS A 73 -14.47 -11.76 -10.26
CA LYS A 73 -15.21 -12.78 -9.48
C LYS A 73 -15.09 -14.15 -10.13
N PHE A 74 -15.28 -14.21 -11.45
CA PHE A 74 -15.12 -15.46 -12.21
C PHE A 74 -13.68 -15.97 -12.15
N LEU A 75 -12.69 -15.09 -12.30
CA LEU A 75 -11.28 -15.45 -12.20
C LEU A 75 -10.94 -15.96 -10.80
N ALA A 76 -11.40 -15.27 -9.75
CA ALA A 76 -11.19 -15.67 -8.37
C ALA A 76 -11.84 -17.04 -8.09
N THR A 77 -13.10 -17.26 -8.50
CA THR A 77 -13.80 -18.55 -8.34
C THR A 77 -13.07 -19.67 -9.06
N LYS A 78 -12.54 -19.41 -10.27
CA LYS A 78 -11.79 -20.43 -11.02
C LYS A 78 -10.47 -20.81 -10.35
N VAL A 79 -9.79 -19.87 -9.70
CA VAL A 79 -8.49 -20.15 -9.08
C VAL A 79 -8.62 -20.74 -7.66
N PHE A 80 -9.55 -20.23 -6.87
CA PHE A 80 -9.75 -20.71 -5.49
C PHE A 80 -10.73 -21.86 -5.37
N GLY A 81 -11.62 -22.06 -6.35
CA GLY A 81 -12.62 -23.13 -6.34
C GLY A 81 -13.66 -23.04 -5.21
N GLN A 82 -13.61 -21.97 -4.41
CA GLN A 82 -14.31 -21.85 -3.14
C GLN A 82 -14.74 -20.40 -2.90
N ASP A 83 -16.04 -20.13 -3.05
CA ASP A 83 -16.62 -18.78 -2.92
C ASP A 83 -16.45 -18.20 -1.50
N ASN A 84 -16.33 -19.07 -0.49
CA ASN A 84 -16.05 -18.68 0.90
C ASN A 84 -14.66 -18.08 1.10
N ILE A 85 -13.64 -18.54 0.36
CA ILE A 85 -12.28 -17.96 0.41
C ILE A 85 -12.29 -16.59 -0.24
N ILE A 86 -13.02 -16.43 -1.35
CA ILE A 86 -13.10 -15.15 -2.06
C ILE A 86 -13.86 -14.12 -1.24
N ALA A 87 -14.90 -14.55 -0.51
CA ALA A 87 -15.67 -13.70 0.37
C ALA A 87 -14.87 -13.22 1.60
N SER A 88 -13.82 -13.94 2.01
CA SER A 88 -12.96 -13.54 3.14
C SER A 88 -11.77 -12.67 2.72
N MET A 89 -11.46 -12.59 1.43
CA MET A 89 -10.36 -11.78 0.90
C MET A 89 -10.79 -10.36 0.58
N THR A 90 -9.89 -9.40 0.82
CA THR A 90 -10.12 -8.02 0.38
C THR A 90 -9.94 -7.91 -1.14
N LYS A 91 -10.55 -6.89 -1.75
CA LYS A 91 -10.36 -6.61 -3.19
C LYS A 91 -8.91 -6.29 -3.52
N LYS A 92 -8.17 -5.73 -2.54
CA LYS A 92 -6.72 -5.56 -2.61
C LYS A 92 -6.01 -6.91 -2.75
N ASP A 93 -6.36 -7.89 -1.91
CA ASP A 93 -5.73 -9.21 -1.95
C ASP A 93 -6.03 -9.94 -3.27
N ILE A 94 -7.23 -9.79 -3.81
CA ILE A 94 -7.57 -10.36 -5.12
C ILE A 94 -6.72 -9.70 -6.22
N TYR A 95 -6.55 -8.38 -6.17
CA TYR A 95 -5.71 -7.66 -7.14
C TYR A 95 -4.26 -8.13 -7.06
N THR A 96 -3.68 -8.16 -5.87
CA THR A 96 -2.25 -8.48 -5.67
C THR A 96 -1.91 -9.93 -5.96
N ASN A 97 -2.78 -10.88 -5.60
CA ASN A 97 -2.50 -12.31 -5.77
C ASN A 97 -2.81 -12.82 -7.18
N TYR A 98 -3.68 -12.17 -7.96
CA TYR A 98 -4.13 -12.68 -9.27
C TYR A 98 -4.00 -11.69 -10.40
N VAL A 99 -4.65 -10.53 -10.27
CA VAL A 99 -4.74 -9.58 -11.38
C VAL A 99 -3.35 -9.04 -11.72
N TYR A 100 -2.55 -8.68 -10.71
CA TYR A 100 -1.21 -8.16 -10.92
C TYR A 100 -0.26 -9.19 -11.54
N PRO A 101 -0.12 -10.44 -11.04
CA PRO A 101 0.69 -11.46 -11.69
C PRO A 101 0.26 -11.76 -13.13
N ILE A 102 -1.04 -11.90 -13.40
CA ILE A 102 -1.56 -12.20 -14.73
C ILE A 102 -1.30 -11.01 -15.67
N ALA A 103 -1.58 -9.77 -15.24
CA ALA A 103 -1.30 -8.57 -16.02
C ALA A 103 0.20 -8.42 -16.30
N SER A 104 1.06 -8.73 -15.33
CA SER A 104 2.52 -8.71 -15.50
C SER A 104 3.03 -9.79 -16.48
N MET A 105 2.35 -10.94 -16.58
CA MET A 105 2.70 -11.99 -17.55
C MET A 105 2.19 -11.69 -18.96
N LEU A 106 1.03 -11.04 -19.08
CA LEU A 106 0.39 -10.71 -20.35
C LEU A 106 0.87 -9.38 -20.95
N ALA A 107 1.40 -8.47 -20.12
CA ALA A 107 2.02 -7.25 -20.61
C ALA A 107 3.23 -7.62 -21.50
N PRO A 108 3.31 -7.12 -22.75
CA PRO A 108 4.53 -7.29 -23.53
C PRO A 108 5.66 -6.69 -22.71
N ARG A 109 6.77 -7.43 -22.54
CA ARG A 109 8.01 -6.94 -21.95
C ARG A 109 8.50 -5.74 -22.78
N LYS A 110 7.94 -4.56 -22.55
CA LYS A 110 8.48 -3.31 -23.05
C LYS A 110 9.75 -3.06 -22.26
N PHE A 111 10.87 -3.15 -22.98
CA PHE A 111 12.23 -2.92 -22.53
C PHE A 111 12.34 -1.61 -21.74
N GLY A 112 12.94 -1.69 -20.53
CA GLY A 112 13.16 -0.58 -19.58
C GLY A 112 11.83 -0.05 -19.06
N TRP A 113 11.41 -0.27 -17.82
CA TRP A 113 12.08 0.02 -16.56
C TRP A 113 11.64 -1.07 -15.56
N ILE A 114 12.57 -1.91 -15.11
CA ILE A 114 12.40 -2.62 -13.84
C ILE A 114 13.49 -2.05 -12.97
N ASN A 115 13.19 -0.95 -12.27
CA ASN A 115 13.98 -0.66 -11.10
C ASN A 115 13.70 -1.80 -10.10
N ALA A 116 14.73 -2.29 -9.42
CA ALA A 116 14.53 -3.28 -8.36
C ALA A 116 13.57 -2.79 -7.24
N ALA A 117 13.24 -1.49 -7.25
CA ALA A 117 12.22 -0.84 -6.44
C ALA A 117 10.75 -1.15 -6.85
N ASP A 118 10.50 -1.81 -7.98
CA ASP A 118 9.15 -2.26 -8.38
C ASP A 118 8.85 -3.70 -7.93
N LYS A 119 9.82 -4.38 -7.31
CA LYS A 119 9.60 -5.63 -6.56
C LYS A 119 9.15 -5.39 -5.12
N PHE A 120 8.75 -4.16 -4.78
CA PHE A 120 8.02 -3.93 -3.55
C PHE A 120 6.56 -4.33 -3.80
N VAL A 121 6.33 -5.64 -3.78
CA VAL A 121 5.00 -6.19 -3.49
C VAL A 121 4.48 -5.39 -2.30
N CYS A 122 3.31 -4.78 -2.44
CA CYS A 122 2.54 -4.24 -1.32
C CYS A 122 2.11 -5.40 -0.42
N SER A 123 3.08 -6.06 0.21
CA SER A 123 2.91 -6.90 1.38
C SER A 123 2.63 -5.95 2.54
N CYS A 124 1.50 -5.23 2.47
CA CYS A 124 0.87 -4.63 3.62
C CYS A 124 0.34 -5.80 4.45
N HIS A 125 1.26 -6.54 5.08
CA HIS A 125 0.88 -7.46 6.14
C HIS A 125 0.11 -6.63 7.16
N PRO A 126 -1.09 -7.07 7.59
CA PRO A 126 -1.77 -6.42 8.70
C PRO A 126 -0.77 -6.40 9.85
N SER A 127 -0.37 -5.19 10.26
CA SER A 127 0.45 -5.03 11.46
C SER A 127 -0.30 -5.74 12.59
N PRO A 128 0.32 -6.69 13.33
CA PRO A 128 -0.35 -7.31 14.45
C PRO A 128 -0.75 -6.18 15.40
N SER A 129 -2.05 -6.10 15.69
CA SER A 129 -2.55 -5.27 16.77
C SER A 129 -2.00 -5.82 18.08
N THR A 130 -1.41 -4.92 18.87
CA THR A 130 -0.83 -5.08 20.21
C THR A 130 0.47 -5.86 20.34
#